data_AF-A0A950XCT4-F1
#
_entry.id   AF-A0A950XCT4-F1
#
_cell.length_a   1.000
_cell.length_b   1.000
_cell.length_c   1.000
_cell.angle_alpha   90.00
_cell.angle_beta   90.00
_cell.angle_gamma   90.00
#
_symmetry.space_group_name_H-M   'P 1'
#
loop_
_entity.id
_entity.type
_entity.pdbx_description
1 polymer ?
#
loop_
_entity_poly.entity_id
_entity_poly.type
_entity_poly.pdbx_seq_one_letter_code
_entity_poly.pdbx_strand_id
1 'polypeptide(L)' 'QVAVVDGNDKVNIRTVTVGARVGTKWIVTSGLNQGQTVVAEGVQKVRTGARVNPKPFPMQAELR' A
#
# COMPACT_ATOMS: atom_id res chain seq x y z
N GLN A 1 -2.91 8.33 -4.34
CA GLN A 1 -3.77 7.60 -3.38
C GLN A 1 -3.17 6.23 -3.13
N VAL A 2 -3.46 5.60 -2.00
CA VAL A 2 -2.96 4.27 -1.62
C VAL A 2 -4.13 3.40 -1.19
N ALA A 3 -4.17 2.15 -1.67
CA ALA A 3 -5.14 1.16 -1.23
C ALA A 3 -4.63 0.48 0.05
N VAL A 4 -5.38 0.63 1.14
CA VAL A 4 -5.08 0.08 2.47
C VAL A 4 -6.01 -1.08 2.76
N VAL A 5 -5.49 -2.17 3.30
CA VAL A 5 -6.30 -3.32 3.75
C VAL A 5 -6.61 -3.14 5.23
N ASP A 6 -7.89 -3.20 5.59
CA ASP A 6 -8.34 -3.16 6.97
C ASP A 6 -8.31 -4.55 7.65
N GLY A 7 -8.66 -4.60 8.94
CA GLY A 7 -8.67 -5.84 9.72
C GLY A 7 -9.73 -6.87 9.30
N ASN A 8 -10.60 -6.53 8.34
CA ASN A 8 -11.63 -7.41 7.79
C ASN A 8 -11.29 -7.87 6.36
N ASP A 9 -10.03 -7.73 5.95
CA ASP A 9 -9.54 -7.98 4.60
C ASP A 9 -10.28 -7.18 3.52
N LYS A 10 -10.71 -5.96 3.84
CA LYS A 10 -11.35 -5.04 2.89
C LYS A 10 -10.45 -3.88 2.53
N VAL A 11 -10.54 -3.46 1.27
CA VAL A 11 -9.77 -2.33 0.76
C VAL A 11 -10.44 -0.99 1.08
N ASN A 12 -9.64 -0.02 1.53
CA ASN A 12 -10.00 1.39 1.66
C ASN A 12 -8.98 2.23 0.87
N ILE A 13 -9.44 3.00 -0.11
CA ILE A 13 -8.56 3.89 -0.89
C ILE A 13 -8.41 5.21 -0.13
N ARG A 14 -7.16 5.51 0.27
CA ARG A 14 -6.82 6.72 1.03
C ARG A 14 -6.02 7.70 0.19
N THR A 15 -6.36 8.98 0.32
CA THR A 15 -5.47 10.06 -0.11
C THR A 15 -4.28 10.13 0.85
N VAL A 16 -3.09 10.31 0.28
CA VAL A 16 -1.84 10.42 1.03
C VAL A 16 -1.08 11.64 0.53
N THR A 17 -0.29 12.24 1.41
CA THR A 17 0.66 13.28 1.04
C THR A 17 2.00 12.61 0.74
N VAL A 18 2.53 12.87 -0.45
CA VAL A 18 3.84 12.39 -0.89
C VAL A 18 4.89 13.49 -0.71
N GLY A 19 6.06 13.11 -0.24
CA GLY A 19 7.23 13.97 -0.12
C GLY A 19 8.27 13.65 -1.19
N ALA A 20 9.54 13.68 -0.80
CA ALA A 20 10.66 13.39 -1.69
C ALA A 20 10.63 11.94 -2.20
N ARG A 21 11.28 11.73 -3.35
CA ARG A 21 11.52 10.42 -3.95
C ARG A 21 12.91 9.93 -3.58
N VAL A 22 13.04 8.65 -3.22
CA VAL A 22 14.31 7.97 -2.94
C VAL A 22 14.39 6.73 -3.84
N GLY A 23 15.27 6.79 -4.85
CA GLY A 23 15.35 5.77 -5.89
C GLY A 23 14.02 5.61 -6.62
N THR A 24 13.44 4.42 -6.56
CA THR A 24 12.13 4.10 -7.15
C THR A 24 10.95 4.30 -6.19
N LYS A 25 11.21 4.68 -4.93
CA LYS A 25 10.19 4.77 -3.86
C LYS A 25 9.86 6.23 -3.53
N TRP A 26 8.66 6.46 -3.01
CA TRP A 26 8.21 7.75 -2.51
C TRP A 26 8.13 7.74 -1.00
N ILE A 27 8.55 8.83 -0.35
CA ILE A 27 8.30 9.05 1.07
C ILE A 27 6.84 9.50 1.23
N VAL A 28 6.06 8.76 2.02
CA VAL A 28 4.72 9.19 2.42
C VAL A 28 4.83 9.97 3.71
N THR A 29 4.39 11.22 3.72
CA THR A 29 4.51 12.12 4.88
C THR A 29 3.22 12.20 5.71
N SER A 30 2.07 11.83 5.12
CA SER A 30 0.78 11.81 5.82
C SER A 30 -0.23 10.90 5.10
N GLY A 31 -1.26 10.46 5.83
CA GLY A 31 -2.38 9.66 5.30
C GLY A 31 -2.28 8.16 5.57
N LEU A 32 -1.19 7.69 6.18
CA LEU A 32 -0.97 6.31 6.61
C LEU A 32 -0.38 6.28 8.02
N ASN A 33 -0.66 5.19 8.75
CA ASN A 33 -0.08 4.91 10.05
C ASN A 33 0.85 3.69 9.96
N GLN A 34 1.84 3.62 10.84
CA GLN A 34 2.72 2.46 10.96
C GLN A 34 1.92 1.18 11.22
N GLY A 35 2.38 0.06 10.65
CA GLY A 35 1.74 -1.25 10.79
C GLY A 35 0.54 -1.47 9.85
N GLN A 36 0.15 -0.48 9.05
CA GLN A 36 -0.91 -0.67 8.04
C GLN A 36 -0.42 -1.49 6.85
N THR A 37 -1.29 -2.39 6.38
CA THR A 37 -1.04 -3.18 5.17
C THR A 37 -1.54 -2.40 3.95
N VAL A 38 -0.69 -2.24 2.94
CA VAL A 38 -1.03 -1.57 1.68
C VAL A 38 -0.89 -2.51 0.50
N VAL A 39 -1.68 -2.28 -0.55
CA VAL A 39 -1.60 -3.05 -1.80
C VAL A 39 -0.45 -2.51 -2.64
N ALA A 40 0.61 -3.30 -2.79
CA ALA A 40 1.77 -2.94 -3.62
C ALA A 40 1.64 -3.41 -5.09
N GLU A 41 0.92 -4.52 -5.32
CA GLU A 41 0.69 -5.10 -6.65
C GLU A 41 -0.80 -5.39 -6.86
N GLY A 42 -1.28 -5.32 -8.10
CA GLY A 42 -2.69 -5.55 -8.42
C GLY A 42 -3.61 -4.38 -8.07
N VAL A 43 -3.06 -3.18 -7.84
CA VAL A 43 -3.81 -1.96 -7.48
C VAL A 43 -4.93 -1.62 -8.48
N GLN A 44 -4.77 -2.00 -9.75
CA GLN A 44 -5.77 -1.80 -10.80
C GLN A 44 -7.00 -2.70 -10.67
N LYS A 45 -6.94 -3.76 -9.84
CA LYS A 45 -8.01 -4.75 -9.67
C LYS A 45 -8.88 -4.48 -8.45
N VAL A 46 -8.49 -3.54 -7.59
CA VAL A 46 -9.15 -3.29 -6.31
C VAL A 46 -9.90 -1.95 -6.32
N ARG A 47 -10.94 -1.89 -5.49
CA ARG A 47 -11.72 -0.68 -5.21
C ARG A 47 -12.13 -0.67 -3.74
N THR A 48 -12.57 0.47 -3.22
CA THR A 48 -13.08 0.55 -1.85
C THR A 48 -14.16 -0.50 -1.59
N GLY A 49 -14.06 -1.20 -0.46
CA GLY A 49 -14.97 -2.27 -0.03
C GLY A 49 -14.68 -3.65 -0.64
N ALA A 50 -13.78 -3.75 -1.62
CA ALA A 50 -13.37 -5.04 -2.20
C ALA A 50 -12.74 -5.92 -1.13
N ARG A 51 -13.21 -7.18 -1.03
CA ARG A 51 -12.57 -8.20 -0.18
C ARG A 51 -11.35 -8.75 -0.89
N VAL A 52 -10.25 -8.88 -0.16
CA VAL A 52 -8.96 -9.39 -0.66
C VAL A 52 -8.50 -10.57 0.19
N ASN A 53 -7.45 -11.25 -0.27
CA ASN A 53 -6.69 -12.21 0.53
C ASN A 53 -5.21 -11.83 0.38
N PRO A 54 -4.69 -10.93 1.23
CA PRO A 54 -3.35 -10.38 1.09
C PRO A 54 -2.30 -11.48 1.18
N LYS A 55 -1.26 -11.37 0.35
CA LYS A 55 -0.05 -12.18 0.48
C LYS A 55 1.10 -11.27 0.88
N PRO A 56 2.06 -11.76 1.69
CA PRO A 56 3.27 -11.00 1.97
C PRO A 56 3.89 -10.54 0.65
N PHE A 57 4.11 -9.23 0.52
CA PHE A 57 4.83 -8.71 -0.63
C PHE A 57 6.25 -9.25 -0.56
N PRO A 58 6.75 -9.92 -1.61
CA PRO A 58 8.10 -10.46 -1.58
C PRO A 58 9.06 -9.30 -1.32
N MET A 59 9.78 -9.38 -0.21
CA MET A 59 10.93 -8.52 -0.01
C MET A 59 11.94 -8.97 -1.06
N GLN A 60 11.95 -8.30 -2.21
CA GLN A 60 13.13 -8.32 -3.07
C GLN A 60 14.23 -7.74 -2.18
N ALA A 61 14.96 -8.64 -1.52
CA ALA A 61 16.22 -8.32 -0.91
C ALA A 61 16.99 -7.56 -1.99
N GLU A 62 17.44 -6.35 -1.66
CA GLU A 62 18.39 -5.61 -2.48
C GLU A 62 19.57 -6.55 -2.75
N LEU A 63 19.52 -7.22 -3.89
CA LEU A 63 20.54 -8.10 -4.44
C LEU A 63 20.91 -7.49 -5.79
N ARG A 64 21.47 -6.28 -5.72
CA ARG A 64 22.76 -5.87 -6.31
C ARG A 64 22.97 -4.37 -6.18
#